data_AF-A0A8H9Z4W1-F1
#
_entry.id   AF-A0A8H9Z4W1-F1
#
_cell.length_a   1.000
_cell.length_b   1.000
_cell.length_c   1.000
_cell.angle_alpha   90.00
_cell.angle_beta   90.00
_cell.angle_gamma   90.00
#
_symmetry.space_group_name_H-M   'P 1'
#
loop_
_entity.id
_entity.type
_entity.pdbx_description
1 polymer ?
#
loop_
_entity_poly.entity_id
_entity_poly.type
_entity_poly.pdbx_seq_one_letter_code
_entity_poly.pdbx_strand_id
1 'polypeptide(L)'
;KAGQEHQRQQGQLISHYHYDDQQRLHAHAVTQQEHYLYQRQYDYDKAGNLTRLLDTRKGEHHYHYDPLARLTRADHSQGEQ
;
A
#
# COMPACT_ATOMS: atom_id res chain seq x y z
N LYS A 1 -19.44 -11.39 10.40
CA LYS A 1 -18.13 -10.69 10.44
C LYS A 1 -17.35 -11.14 9.22
N ALA A 2 -17.22 -10.31 8.20
CA ALA A 2 -16.32 -10.63 7.08
C ALA A 2 -14.89 -10.42 7.58
N GLY A 3 -14.07 -11.47 7.53
CA GLY A 3 -12.64 -11.37 7.82
C GLY A 3 -11.94 -10.55 6.74
N GLN A 4 -10.76 -10.03 7.08
CA GLN A 4 -9.92 -9.35 6.09
C GLN A 4 -9.39 -10.35 5.08
N GLU A 5 -9.31 -9.95 3.81
CA GLU A 5 -8.84 -10.81 2.73
C GLU A 5 -7.30 -10.88 2.78
N HIS A 6 -6.73 -12.05 3.10
CA HIS A 6 -5.27 -12.22 3.13
C HIS A 6 -4.68 -12.61 1.77
N GLN A 7 -5.48 -13.24 0.91
CA GLN A 7 -5.05 -13.66 -0.42
C GLN A 7 -6.24 -13.65 -1.38
N ARG A 8 -5.99 -13.23 -2.62
CA ARG A 8 -6.96 -13.25 -3.72
C ARG A 8 -6.32 -13.85 -4.95
N GLN A 9 -7.05 -14.72 -5.65
CA GLN A 9 -6.65 -15.22 -6.97
C GLN A 9 -7.55 -14.61 -8.05
N GLN A 10 -6.96 -14.05 -9.10
CA GLN A 10 -7.65 -13.54 -10.29
C GLN A 10 -6.98 -14.08 -11.55
N GLY A 11 -7.51 -15.20 -12.04
CA GLY A 11 -6.83 -15.97 -13.08
C GLY A 11 -5.48 -16.48 -12.57
N GLN A 12 -4.40 -16.08 -13.23
CA GLN A 12 -3.03 -16.44 -12.85
C GLN A 12 -2.40 -15.50 -11.82
N LEU A 13 -3.06 -14.39 -11.50
CA LEU A 13 -2.54 -13.42 -10.54
C LEU A 13 -2.93 -13.82 -9.11
N ILE A 14 -1.97 -13.74 -8.20
CA ILE A 14 -2.19 -13.91 -6.77
C ILE A 14 -1.83 -12.58 -6.08
N SER A 15 -2.80 -11.99 -5.38
CA SER A 15 -2.58 -10.86 -4.49
C SER A 15 -2.43 -11.35 -3.06
N HIS A 16 -1.41 -10.89 -2.36
CA HIS A 16 -1.17 -11.12 -0.93
C HIS A 16 -1.36 -9.81 -0.17
N TYR A 17 -2.11 -9.87 0.93
CA TYR A 17 -2.40 -8.71 1.78
C TYR A 17 -1.93 -8.97 3.20
N HIS A 18 -1.13 -8.05 3.72
CA HIS A 18 -0.67 -8.05 5.09
C HIS A 18 -1.20 -6.82 5.80
N TYR A 19 -1.71 -7.03 7.00
CA TYR A 19 -2.31 -5.98 7.82
C TYR A 19 -1.43 -5.72 9.04
N ASP A 20 -1.43 -4.48 9.51
CA ASP A 20 -0.83 -4.12 10.79
C ASP A 20 -1.72 -4.51 11.98
N ASP A 21 -1.24 -4.24 13.19
CA ASP A 21 -1.97 -4.53 14.44
C ASP A 21 -3.29 -3.76 14.57
N GLN A 22 -3.46 -2.66 13.81
CA GLN A 22 -4.69 -1.89 13.73
C GLN A 22 -5.61 -2.38 12.60
N GLN A 23 -5.31 -3.53 11.98
CA GLN A 23 -6.07 -4.09 10.87
C GLN A 23 -6.08 -3.19 9.63
N ARG A 24 -5.03 -2.39 9.41
CA ARG A 24 -4.87 -1.56 8.20
C ARG A 24 -3.89 -2.24 7.25
N LEU A 25 -4.11 -2.08 5.94
CA LEU A 25 -3.27 -2.72 4.93
C LEU A 25 -1.83 -2.16 5.01
N HIS A 26 -0.87 -2.97 5.43
CA HIS A 26 0.53 -2.58 5.55
C HIS A 26 1.35 -2.96 4.31
N ALA A 27 1.06 -4.11 3.70
CA ALA A 27 1.72 -4.53 2.48
C ALA A 27 0.77 -5.24 1.52
N HIS A 28 0.96 -4.99 0.22
CA HIS A 28 0.27 -5.68 -0.86
C HIS A 28 1.28 -6.08 -1.94
N ALA A 29 1.38 -7.38 -2.20
CA ALA A 29 2.21 -7.92 -3.29
C ALA A 29 1.33 -8.64 -4.31
N VAL A 30 1.67 -8.52 -5.60
CA VAL A 30 1.03 -9.29 -6.67
C VAL A 30 2.07 -10.17 -7.35
N THR A 31 1.76 -11.45 -7.45
CA THR A 31 2.61 -12.45 -8.10
C THR A 31 1.89 -13.14 -9.26
N GLN A 32 2.67 -13.66 -10.22
CA GLN A 32 2.21 -14.56 -11.27
C GLN A 32 3.22 -15.69 -11.42
N GLN A 33 2.78 -16.94 -11.28
CA GLN A 33 3.66 -18.13 -11.44
C GLN A 33 4.99 -17.96 -10.68
N GLU A 34 4.90 -17.51 -9.41
CA GLU A 34 6.03 -17.24 -8.48
C GLU A 34 6.84 -15.95 -8.74
N HIS A 35 6.60 -15.22 -9.82
CA HIS A 35 7.25 -13.92 -10.06
C HIS A 35 6.50 -12.78 -9.39
N TYR A 36 7.21 -11.95 -8.62
CA TYR A 36 6.67 -10.69 -8.12
C TYR A 36 6.52 -9.69 -9.26
N LEU A 37 5.29 -9.27 -9.52
CA LEU A 37 4.97 -8.26 -10.53
C LEU A 37 5.08 -6.85 -9.95
N TYR A 38 4.58 -6.65 -8.74
CA TYR A 38 4.79 -5.43 -7.97
C TYR A 38 4.48 -5.62 -6.50
N GLN A 39 5.02 -4.72 -5.69
CA GLN A 39 4.72 -4.63 -4.27
C GLN A 39 4.44 -3.17 -3.88
N ARG A 40 3.56 -3.02 -2.89
CA ARG A 40 3.25 -1.77 -2.21
C ARG A 40 3.45 -1.94 -0.71
N GLN A 41 4.09 -0.96 -0.08
CA GLN A 41 4.13 -0.80 1.37
C GLN A 41 3.45 0.51 1.75
N TYR A 42 2.70 0.46 2.84
CA TYR A 42 1.87 1.55 3.33
C TYR A 42 2.26 1.85 4.78
N ASP A 43 2.66 3.10 5.03
CA ASP A 43 2.94 3.59 6.37
C ASP A 43 1.89 4.62 6.79
N TYR A 44 1.44 4.49 8.03
CA TYR A 44 0.39 5.34 8.58
C TYR A 44 0.89 6.09 9.80
N ASP A 45 0.40 7.32 10.00
CA ASP A 45 0.58 8.00 11.27
C ASP A 45 -0.29 7.36 12.38
N LYS A 46 -0.14 7.89 13.60
CA LYS A 46 -0.91 7.46 14.78
C LYS A 46 -2.42 7.74 14.65
N ALA A 47 -2.81 8.71 13.83
CA ALA A 47 -4.21 9.07 13.59
C ALA A 47 -4.86 8.20 12.50
N GLY A 48 -4.07 7.41 11.76
CA GLY A 48 -4.57 6.54 10.69
C GLY A 48 -4.40 7.11 9.29
N ASN A 49 -3.76 8.27 9.12
CA ASN A 49 -3.53 8.83 7.81
C ASN A 49 -2.37 8.12 7.12
N LEU A 50 -2.54 7.76 5.84
CA LEU A 50 -1.49 7.19 5.02
C LEU A 50 -0.42 8.27 4.78
N THR A 51 0.78 8.10 5.32
CA THR A 51 1.87 9.09 5.20
C THR A 51 2.87 8.73 4.11
N ARG A 52 3.00 7.43 3.80
CA ARG A 52 3.93 6.94 2.78
C ARG A 52 3.37 5.76 2.01
N LEU A 53 3.56 5.77 0.70
CA LEU A 53 3.34 4.62 -0.19
C LEU A 53 4.61 4.36 -0.98
N LEU A 54 5.26 3.23 -0.73
CA LEU A 54 6.36 2.74 -1.55
C LEU A 54 5.82 1.73 -2.54
N ASP A 55 5.82 2.06 -3.84
CA ASP A 55 5.36 1.19 -4.94
C ASP A 55 6.56 0.84 -5.84
N THR A 56 6.85 -0.45 -6.01
CA THR A 56 8.01 -0.90 -6.80
C THR A 56 7.95 -0.50 -8.28
N ARG A 57 6.79 -0.09 -8.80
CA ARG A 57 6.61 0.40 -10.18
C ARG A 57 6.43 1.91 -10.28
N LYS A 58 6.01 2.57 -9.19
CA LYS A 58 5.67 4.01 -9.21
C LYS A 58 6.57 4.88 -8.35
N GLY A 59 7.52 4.27 -7.66
CA GLY A 59 8.39 4.96 -6.72
C GLY A 59 7.69 5.24 -5.40
N GLU A 60 8.18 6.25 -4.71
CA GLU A 60 7.77 6.59 -3.36
C GLU A 60 6.85 7.82 -3.38
N HIS A 61 5.75 7.72 -2.64
CA HIS A 61 4.80 8.80 -2.42
C HIS A 61 4.79 9.19 -0.95
N HIS A 62 4.81 10.49 -0.67
CA HIS A 62 4.63 11.04 0.68
C HIS A 62 3.40 11.93 0.74
N TYR A 63 2.62 11.78 1.80
CA TYR A 63 1.40 12.53 2.03
C TYR A 63 1.48 13.27 3.36
N HIS A 64 1.09 14.55 3.32
CA HIS A 64 1.10 15.42 4.48
C HIS A 64 -0.32 15.90 4.77
N TYR A 65 -0.63 16.01 6.05
CA TYR A 65 -1.96 16.37 6.53
C TYR A 65 -1.88 17.54 7.50
N ASP A 66 -2.95 18.33 7.55
CA ASP A 66 -3.16 19.27 8.64
C ASP A 66 -3.71 18.56 9.90
N PRO A 67 -3.83 19.23 11.06
CA PRO A 67 -4.38 18.63 12.28
C PRO A 67 -5.83 18.16 12.18
N LEU A 68 -6.56 18.54 11.12
CA LEU A 68 -7.93 18.08 10.85
C LEU A 68 -7.95 16.88 9.88
N ALA A 69 -6.80 16.22 9.67
CA ALA A 69 -6.62 15.08 8.77
C ALA A 69 -6.96 15.39 7.30
N ARG A 70 -6.83 16.66 6.88
CA ARG A 70 -7.01 17.05 5.48
C ARG A 70 -5.67 17.02 4.77
N LEU A 71 -5.62 16.40 3.59
CA LEU A 71 -4.42 16.34 2.76
C LEU A 71 -3.99 17.77 2.36
N THR A 72 -2.76 18.13 2.69
CA THR A 72 -2.17 19.44 2.37
C THR A 72 -1.09 19.35 1.29
N ARG A 73 -0.42 18.20 1.16
CA ARG A 73 0.63 17.97 0.15
C ARG A 73 0.74 16.50 -0.20
N ALA A 74 1.00 16.23 -1.49
CA ALA A 74 1.38 14.92 -2.00
C ALA A 74 2.65 15.06 -2.84
N ASP A 75 3.71 14.41 -2.41
CA ASP A 75 4.99 14.33 -3.13
C ASP A 75 5.12 12.95 -3.75
N HIS A 76 5.68 12.86 -4.96
CA HIS A 76 5.97 11.58 -5.59
C HIS A 76 7.31 11.63 -6.32
N SER A 77 8.20 10.69 -6.03
CA SER A 77 9.33 10.42 -6.91
C SER A 77 8.79 9.60 -8.08
N GLN A 78 8.61 10.22 -9.25
CA GLN A 78 8.47 9.42 -10.46
C GLN A 78 9.81 8.69 -10.63
N GLY A 79 9.84 7.39 -10.36
CA GLY A 79 10.90 6.56 -10.93
C GLY A 79 10.78 6.70 -12.44
N GLU A 80 11.81 7.25 -13.09
CA GLU A 80 11.91 7.23 -14.55
C GLU A 80 11.73 5.77 -15.00
N GLN A 81 10.78 5.55 -15.91
CA GLN A 81 10.54 4.26 -16.55
C GLN A 81 11.71 3.90 -17.47
#